data_AF-A0A956ZJW9-F1
#
_entry.id   AF-A0A956ZJW9-F1
#
_cell.length_a   1.000
_cell.length_b   1.000
_cell.length_c   1.000
_cell.angle_alpha   90.00
_cell.angle_beta   90.00
_cell.angle_gamma   90.00
#
_symmetry.space_group_name_H-M   'P 1'
#
loop_
_entity.id
_entity.type
_entity.pdbx_description
1 polymer ?
#
loop_
_entity_poly.entity_id
_entity_poly.type
_entity_poly.pdbx_seq_one_letter_code
_entity_poly.pdbx_strand_id
1 'polypeptide(L)'
;KHSIRVGSLTPTNRGAKVEHCVNLGAKVLFEDSVSELAHFDDHNHAIAMALLETPYNAAEERASGWHVLPDWAAFEGLVERLSES
;
A
#
# COMPACT_ATOMS: atom_id res chain seq x y z
N LYS A 1 -18.48 -3.39 3.87
CA LYS A 1 -17.27 -4.25 3.93
C LYS A 1 -16.17 -3.59 3.11
N HIS A 2 -15.16 -3.03 3.78
CA HIS A 2 -13.97 -2.47 3.13
C HIS A 2 -12.98 -3.63 2.96
N SER A 3 -12.58 -3.97 1.73
CA SER A 3 -11.55 -4.99 1.53
C SER A 3 -10.18 -4.32 1.59
N ILE A 4 -9.29 -4.88 2.41
CA ILE A 4 -7.92 -4.43 2.59
C ILE A 4 -7.06 -5.65 2.34
N ARG A 5 -6.11 -5.52 1.41
CA ARG A 5 -5.19 -6.59 1.05
C ARG A 5 -3.78 -6.09 1.26
N VAL A 6 -3.08 -6.77 2.15
CA VAL A 6 -1.68 -6.53 2.50
C VAL A 6 -0.84 -7.40 1.58
N GLY A 7 -0.15 -6.81 0.60
CA GLY A 7 0.86 -7.54 -0.16
C GLY A 7 2.06 -7.79 0.75
N SER A 8 2.44 -9.03 1.01
CA SER A 8 3.67 -9.29 1.78
C SER A 8 4.90 -8.84 0.97
N LEU A 9 5.80 -8.11 1.63
CA LEU A 9 7.04 -7.60 1.09
C LEU A 9 8.06 -8.73 0.94
N THR A 10 7.96 -9.50 -0.15
CA THR A 10 9.13 -10.19 -0.71
C THR A 10 9.41 -9.68 -2.13
N PRO A 11 10.70 -9.51 -2.51
CA PRO A 11 11.11 -8.76 -3.71
C PRO A 11 10.72 -9.37 -5.06
N THR A 12 10.23 -10.61 -5.10
CA THR A 12 10.29 -11.47 -6.30
C THR A 12 9.02 -11.52 -7.16
N ASN A 13 7.92 -10.86 -6.81
CA ASN A 13 6.65 -10.99 -7.54
C ASN A 13 5.88 -9.68 -7.78
N ARG A 14 6.57 -8.60 -8.19
CA ARG A 14 5.97 -7.26 -8.36
C ARG A 14 4.80 -7.23 -9.37
N GLY A 15 4.94 -7.84 -10.55
CA GLY A 15 3.88 -7.86 -11.57
C GLY A 15 2.63 -8.68 -11.20
N ALA A 16 2.81 -9.78 -10.45
CA ALA A 16 1.70 -10.64 -10.05
C ALA A 16 0.85 -10.04 -8.90
N LYS A 17 1.43 -9.16 -8.08
CA LYS A 17 0.72 -8.47 -6.99
C LYS A 17 -0.25 -7.38 -7.49
N VAL A 18 0.09 -6.77 -8.63
CA VAL A 18 -0.72 -5.71 -9.29
C VAL A 18 -2.08 -6.26 -9.70
N GLU A 19 -2.09 -7.31 -10.52
CA GLU A 19 -3.32 -7.95 -10.97
C GLU A 19 -4.11 -8.53 -9.78
N HIS A 20 -3.41 -9.03 -8.75
CA HIS A 20 -4.04 -9.59 -7.57
C HIS A 20 -4.87 -8.53 -6.81
N CYS A 21 -4.33 -7.34 -6.53
CA CYS A 21 -5.06 -6.30 -5.79
C CYS A 21 -6.29 -5.79 -6.55
N VAL A 22 -6.17 -5.62 -7.87
CA VAL A 22 -7.27 -5.19 -8.76
C VAL A 22 -8.37 -6.25 -8.82
N ASN A 23 -8.00 -7.52 -9.04
CA ASN A 23 -8.95 -8.64 -9.13
C ASN A 23 -9.68 -8.92 -7.81
N LEU A 24 -9.15 -8.43 -6.69
CA LEU A 24 -9.74 -8.57 -5.36
C LEU A 24 -10.58 -7.36 -4.93
N GLY A 25 -10.69 -6.34 -5.79
CA GLY A 25 -11.44 -5.12 -5.52
C GLY A 25 -10.87 -4.32 -4.34
N ALA A 26 -9.55 -4.35 -4.15
CA ALA A 26 -8.90 -3.56 -3.12
C ALA A 26 -9.13 -2.06 -3.35
N LYS A 27 -9.43 -1.32 -2.29
CA LYS A 27 -9.63 0.15 -2.35
C LYS A 27 -8.38 0.94 -1.99
N VAL A 28 -7.43 0.29 -1.32
CA VAL A 28 -6.18 0.90 -0.85
C VAL A 28 -5.04 -0.09 -1.07
N LEU A 29 -3.89 0.39 -1.54
CA LEU A 29 -2.63 -0.34 -1.63
C LEU A 29 -1.66 0.20 -0.58
N PHE A 30 -1.09 -0.69 0.23
CA PHE A 30 -0.02 -0.39 1.18
C PHE A 30 1.31 -0.91 0.64
N GLU A 31 2.33 -0.06 0.61
CA GLU A 31 3.66 -0.37 0.08
C GLU A 31 4.71 0.47 0.79
N ASP A 32 5.94 -0.01 0.96
CA ASP A 32 7.04 0.76 1.55
C ASP A 32 8.04 1.26 0.49
N SER A 33 8.01 0.73 -0.73
CA SER A 33 8.77 1.30 -1.86
C SER A 33 8.04 2.45 -2.53
N VAL A 34 8.59 3.68 -2.46
CA VAL A 34 8.03 4.84 -3.16
C VAL A 34 8.01 4.62 -4.66
N SER A 35 9.06 4.02 -5.23
CA SER A 35 9.13 3.76 -6.68
C SER A 35 8.05 2.78 -7.16
N GLU A 36 7.71 1.75 -6.37
CA GLU A 36 6.63 0.83 -6.72
C GLU A 36 5.29 1.52 -6.58
N LEU A 37 5.08 2.23 -5.47
CA LEU A 37 3.83 2.93 -5.21
C LEU A 37 3.55 4.02 -6.26
N ALA A 38 4.57 4.73 -6.74
CA ALA A 38 4.48 5.68 -7.85
C ALA A 38 4.14 5.00 -9.17
N HIS A 39 4.81 3.88 -9.48
CA HIS A 39 4.48 3.10 -10.66
C HIS A 39 3.00 2.66 -10.64
N PHE A 40 2.46 2.32 -9.48
CA PHE A 40 1.05 1.98 -9.33
C PHE A 40 0.12 3.17 -9.52
N ASP A 41 0.41 4.30 -8.89
CA ASP A 41 -0.41 5.51 -8.97
C ASP A 41 -0.59 5.98 -10.41
N ASP A 42 0.49 5.92 -11.20
CA ASP A 42 0.49 6.28 -12.62
C ASP A 42 -0.38 5.38 -13.50
N HIS A 43 -0.57 4.11 -13.10
CA HIS A 43 -1.28 3.11 -13.90
C HIS A 43 -2.67 2.75 -13.36
N ASN A 44 -3.02 3.19 -12.15
CA ASN A 44 -4.26 2.78 -11.50
C ASN A 44 -4.87 3.83 -10.55
N HIS A 45 -5.60 4.78 -11.13
CA HIS A 45 -6.28 5.85 -10.40
C HIS A 45 -7.51 5.41 -9.58
N ALA A 46 -7.91 4.13 -9.64
CA ALA A 46 -9.08 3.64 -8.93
C ALA A 46 -8.77 3.15 -7.49
N ILE A 47 -7.48 3.03 -7.15
CA ILE A 47 -7.01 2.53 -5.86
C ILE A 47 -6.31 3.69 -5.14
N ALA A 48 -6.60 3.88 -3.85
CA ALA A 48 -5.87 4.86 -3.05
C ALA A 48 -4.49 4.31 -2.66
N MET A 49 -3.46 5.15 -2.73
CA MET A 49 -2.09 4.78 -2.38
C MET A 49 -1.81 5.10 -0.91
N ALA A 50 -1.14 4.19 -0.21
CA ALA A 50 -0.71 4.37 1.17
C ALA A 50 0.75 3.92 1.35
N LEU A 51 1.63 4.86 1.68
CA LEU A 51 3.04 4.58 1.98
C LEU A 51 3.16 4.14 3.44
N LEU A 52 3.78 2.97 3.66
CA LEU A 52 4.26 2.57 4.97
C LEU A 52 5.66 3.15 5.19
N GLU A 53 5.81 4.09 6.11
CA GLU A 53 7.11 4.66 6.44
C GLU A 53 8.02 3.59 7.07
N THR A 54 9.23 3.52 6.55
CA THR A 54 10.31 2.67 7.05
C THR A 54 11.60 3.48 7.06
N PRO A 55 12.64 3.04 7.79
CA PRO A 55 13.94 3.70 7.71
C PRO A 55 14.53 3.79 6.30
N TYR A 56 14.10 2.91 5.37
CA TYR A 56 14.62 2.85 4.00
C TYR A 56 14.04 3.94 3.09
N ASN A 57 12.79 4.36 3.32
CA ASN A 57 12.11 5.37 2.51
C ASN A 57 12.06 6.77 3.16
N ALA A 58 12.67 6.95 4.33
CA ALA A 58 12.60 8.19 5.11
C ALA A 58 13.14 9.44 4.39
N ALA A 59 14.01 9.26 3.38
CA ALA A 59 14.59 10.33 2.59
C ALA A 59 13.99 10.44 1.17
N GLU A 60 13.03 9.58 0.81
CA GLU A 60 12.47 9.54 -0.53
C GLU A 60 11.36 10.58 -0.71
N GLU A 61 11.31 11.21 -1.88
CA GLU A 61 10.27 12.18 -2.23
C GLU A 61 8.97 11.44 -2.55
N ARG A 62 7.92 11.74 -1.79
CA ARG A 62 6.59 11.14 -1.96
C ARG A 62 5.68 11.99 -2.82
N ALA A 63 4.82 11.34 -3.61
CA ALA A 63 3.82 12.03 -4.40
C ALA A 63 2.75 12.69 -3.50
N SER A 64 2.18 13.80 -3.99
CA SER A 64 1.08 14.48 -3.30
C SER A 64 -0.20 13.65 -3.37
N GLY A 65 -0.83 13.39 -2.23
CA GLY A 65 -2.13 12.71 -2.15
C GLY A 65 -2.08 11.28 -1.63
N TRP A 66 -0.90 10.72 -1.40
CA TRP A 66 -0.77 9.42 -0.74
C TRP A 66 -1.10 9.51 0.75
N HIS A 67 -1.77 8.48 1.26
CA HIS A 67 -1.84 8.26 2.70
C HIS A 67 -0.48 7.80 3.22
N VAL A 68 -0.23 8.06 4.50
CA VAL A 68 1.04 7.70 5.14
C VAL A 68 0.75 7.03 6.47
N LEU A 69 1.33 5.85 6.67
CA LEU A 69 1.37 5.17 7.95
C LEU A 69 2.79 5.29 8.50
N PRO A 70 2.95 5.83 9.73
CA PRO A 70 4.27 6.17 10.26
C PRO A 70 5.14 4.97 10.59
N ASP A 71 4.52 3.81 10.83
CA ASP A 71 5.23 2.57 11.16
C ASP A 71 4.31 1.34 11.02
N TRP A 72 4.90 0.17 11.28
CA TRP A 72 4.21 -1.11 11.25
C TRP A 72 3.12 -1.24 12.34
N ALA A 73 3.30 -0.61 13.50
CA ALA A 73 2.31 -0.69 14.58
C ALA A 73 1.01 0.05 14.21
N ALA A 74 1.13 1.22 13.57
CA ALA A 74 0.00 1.97 13.03
C ALA A 74 -0.72 1.17 11.94
N PHE A 75 0.02 0.43 11.12
CA PHE A 75 -0.53 -0.47 10.13
C PHE A 75 -1.31 -1.64 10.75
N GLU A 76 -0.74 -2.34 11.73
CA GLU A 76 -1.41 -3.44 12.43
C GLU A 76 -2.69 -2.97 13.12
N GLY A 77 -2.64 -1.83 13.84
CA GLY A 77 -3.82 -1.26 14.49
C GLY A 77 -4.91 -0.82 13.50
N LEU A 78 -4.53 -0.41 12.28
CA LEU A 78 -5.49 -0.11 11.22
C LEU A 78 -6.17 -1.40 10.72
N VAL A 79 -5.39 -2.45 10.46
CA VAL A 79 -5.91 -3.75 10.01
C VAL A 79 -6.85 -4.36 11.04
N GLU A 80 -6.47 -4.34 12.32
CA GLU A 80 -7.30 -4.85 13.43
C GLU A 80 -8.67 -4.17 13.46
N ARG A 81 -8.70 -2.84 13.50
CA ARG A 81 -9.95 -2.05 13.48
C ARG A 81 -10.86 -2.36 12.29
N LEU A 82 -10.26 -2.63 11.13
CA LEU A 82 -11.01 -2.90 9.90
C LEU A 82 -11.48 -4.35 9.81
N SER A 83 -10.84 -5.26 10.53
CA SER A 83 -11.27 -6.66 10.66
C SER A 83 -12.48 -6.84 11.58
N GLU A 84 -12.68 -5.89 12.51
CA GLU A 84 -13.82 -5.86 13.44
C GLU A 84 -15.10 -5.23 12.84
N SER A 85 -15.04 -4.71 11.61
CA SER A 85 -16.11 -3.95 10.92
C SER A 85 -16.78 -4.71 9.77
#